data_AF-A0A969QM16-F1
#
_entry.id   AF-A0A969QM16-F1
#
_cell.length_a   1.000
_cell.length_b   1.000
_cell.length_c   1.000
_cell.angle_alpha   90.00
_cell.angle_beta   90.00
_cell.angle_gamma   90.00
#
_symmetry.space_group_name_H-M   'P 1'
#
loop_
_entity.id
_entity.type
_entity.pdbx_description
1 polymer ?
#
loop_
_entity_poly.entity_id
_entity_poly.type
_entity_poly.pdbx_seq_one_letter_code
_entity_poly.pdbx_strand_id
1 'polypeptide(L)'
;MDPSWLARPSPEVAPDLLGCTLVRRFPDGQTVRGLIVETEAYAPGDPACHAYRRQTARNAVMFGAAGMSYVYLIYGMYHCLNVVTDLEGVPSAVLIRALQLESIPDWVNPKQTQKPHLVAAGPGKLCRVLKIDLSLTAQPFQPDASLGLEHRTQRFQEECDRQMTRFMQTTRIGLTQGAEIPWRWYIQDCPAVSRFDKVRLPQKGSEFLQNSDPLNLNVTSVEKPELKAELEGWSRTGRWIVPIRVARSSGSLTLRRLTLRGLTRSRGLTRSRLERSNKGQSFLSWHEENLVKRCIVTALQVLNQPF
;
A
#
# COMPACT_ATOMS: atom_id res chain seq x y z
N MET A 1 20.52 2.85 5.61
CA MET A 1 19.58 2.04 4.82
C MET A 1 19.52 2.67 3.44
N ASP A 2 19.58 1.90 2.36
CA ASP A 2 19.31 2.41 1.01
C ASP A 2 17.78 2.57 0.87
N PRO A 3 17.25 3.80 0.68
CA PRO A 3 15.81 4.03 0.52
C PRO A 3 15.24 3.46 -0.78
N SER A 4 16.05 2.89 -1.67
CA SER A 4 15.63 2.35 -2.96
C SER A 4 14.48 1.33 -2.87
N TRP A 5 14.41 0.51 -1.82
CA TRP A 5 13.32 -0.47 -1.65
C TRP A 5 11.95 0.17 -1.38
N LEU A 6 11.93 1.44 -0.94
CA LEU A 6 10.73 2.26 -0.75
C LEU A 6 10.24 2.90 -2.05
N ALA A 7 11.07 2.93 -3.10
CA ALA A 7 10.73 3.49 -4.42
C ALA A 7 9.83 2.55 -5.25
N ARG A 8 8.78 2.03 -4.60
CA ARG A 8 7.73 1.16 -5.14
C ARG A 8 6.35 1.70 -4.72
N PRO A 9 5.25 1.30 -5.39
CA PRO A 9 3.92 1.75 -5.02
C PRO A 9 3.57 1.49 -3.55
N SER A 10 2.88 2.42 -2.90
CA SER A 10 2.54 2.29 -1.47
C SER A 10 1.75 1.02 -1.11
N PRO A 11 0.87 0.45 -1.96
CA PRO A 11 0.21 -0.82 -1.63
C PRO A 11 1.16 -2.02 -1.58
N GLU A 12 2.33 -1.95 -2.23
CA GLU A 12 3.37 -2.97 -2.14
C GLU A 12 4.27 -2.74 -0.93
N VAL A 13 4.60 -1.48 -0.64
CA VAL A 13 5.49 -1.11 0.47
C VAL A 13 4.80 -1.21 1.84
N ALA A 14 3.50 -0.95 1.92
CA ALA A 14 2.74 -0.96 3.18
C ALA A 14 2.83 -2.28 3.97
N PRO A 15 2.62 -3.46 3.38
CA PRO A 15 2.84 -4.73 4.09
C PRO A 15 4.32 -4.97 4.41
N ASP A 16 5.26 -4.52 3.56
CA ASP A 16 6.70 -4.67 3.80
C ASP A 16 7.20 -3.85 5.00
N LEU A 17 6.52 -2.75 5.31
CA LEU A 17 6.79 -1.95 6.51
C LEU A 17 6.33 -2.62 7.82
N LEU A 18 5.42 -3.61 7.79
CA LEU A 18 5.06 -4.35 8.99
C LEU A 18 6.28 -5.12 9.50
N GLY A 19 6.57 -5.00 10.79
CA GLY A 19 7.75 -5.61 11.42
C GLY A 19 9.06 -4.82 11.27
N CYS A 20 9.08 -3.72 10.51
CA CYS A 20 10.17 -2.75 10.55
C CYS A 20 10.10 -1.93 11.84
N THR A 21 11.21 -1.32 12.25
CA THR A 21 11.28 -0.51 13.48
C THR A 21 11.35 0.97 13.13
N LEU A 22 10.39 1.74 13.64
CA LEU A 22 10.46 3.20 13.66
C LEU A 22 11.29 3.65 14.86
N VAL A 23 12.24 4.54 14.62
CA VAL A 23 13.16 5.07 15.63
C VAL A 23 13.00 6.57 15.73
N ARG A 24 12.78 7.09 16.94
CA ARG A 24 12.76 8.52 17.24
C ARG A 24 13.94 8.87 18.12
N ARG A 25 14.79 9.78 17.67
CA ARG A 25 15.99 10.25 18.40
C ARG A 25 15.83 11.69 18.88
N PHE A 26 15.98 11.92 20.17
CA PHE A 26 15.80 13.23 20.78
C PHE A 26 17.14 13.97 20.95
N PRO A 27 17.15 15.31 20.96
CA PRO A 27 18.37 16.09 21.14
C PRO A 27 19.14 15.84 22.45
N ASP A 28 18.45 15.33 23.47
CA ASP A 28 19.02 14.96 24.78
C ASP A 28 19.65 13.55 24.78
N GLY A 29 19.74 12.89 23.62
CA GLY A 29 20.29 11.55 23.46
C GLY A 29 19.29 10.42 23.70
N GLN A 30 18.07 10.71 24.18
CA GLN A 30 17.05 9.67 24.34
C GLN A 30 16.63 9.10 22.99
N THR A 31 16.36 7.79 22.96
CA THR A 31 15.87 7.10 21.77
C THR A 31 14.64 6.27 22.12
N VAL A 32 13.58 6.42 21.35
CA VAL A 32 12.36 5.62 21.48
C VAL A 32 12.17 4.81 20.20
N ARG A 33 11.86 3.53 20.36
CA ARG A 33 11.79 2.55 19.28
C ARG A 33 10.44 1.84 19.34
N GLY A 34 9.89 1.56 18.17
CA GLY A 34 8.65 0.79 18.08
C GLY A 34 8.55 0.00 16.79
N LEU A 35 8.15 -1.26 16.92
CA LEU A 35 7.82 -2.13 15.80
C LEU A 35 6.57 -1.59 15.10
N ILE A 36 6.58 -1.46 13.79
CA ILE A 36 5.42 -1.07 12.99
C ILE A 36 4.48 -2.27 12.87
N VAL A 37 3.26 -2.14 13.39
CA VAL A 37 2.29 -3.26 13.46
C VAL A 37 1.00 -3.00 12.69
N GLU A 38 0.81 -1.79 12.16
CA GLU A 38 -0.32 -1.43 11.33
C GLU A 38 0.04 -0.29 10.37
N THR A 39 -0.34 -0.44 9.10
CA THR A 39 -0.07 0.52 8.01
C THR A 39 -1.29 0.70 7.10
N GLU A 40 -1.37 1.85 6.42
CA GLU A 40 -2.33 2.08 5.32
C GLU A 40 -1.62 2.68 4.11
N ALA A 41 -2.02 2.26 2.91
CA ALA A 41 -1.50 2.81 1.65
C ALA A 41 -2.42 3.87 1.05
N TYR A 42 -1.79 4.88 0.44
CA TYR A 42 -2.41 5.94 -0.35
C TYR A 42 -1.58 6.15 -1.62
N ALA A 43 -2.23 6.07 -2.78
CA ALA A 43 -1.56 6.00 -4.09
C ALA A 43 -2.25 6.91 -5.13
N PRO A 44 -1.66 7.12 -6.32
CA PRO A 44 -2.33 7.86 -7.39
C PRO A 44 -3.68 7.24 -7.77
N GLY A 45 -4.68 8.07 -8.02
CA GLY A 45 -6.03 7.64 -8.39
C GLY A 45 -6.94 7.23 -7.21
N ASP A 46 -6.40 7.19 -5.99
CA ASP A 46 -7.19 6.93 -4.78
C ASP A 46 -7.91 8.19 -4.29
N PRO A 47 -9.26 8.20 -4.23
CA PRO A 47 -10.01 9.37 -3.80
C PRO A 47 -9.77 9.76 -2.34
N ALA A 48 -9.25 8.85 -1.51
CA ALA A 48 -8.85 9.14 -0.14
C ALA A 48 -7.47 9.79 -0.01
N CYS A 49 -6.65 9.74 -1.06
CA CYS A 49 -5.30 10.27 -1.04
C CYS A 49 -5.31 11.81 -1.06
N HIS A 50 -4.50 12.44 -0.22
CA HIS A 50 -4.37 13.90 -0.18
C HIS A 50 -3.94 14.51 -1.51
N ALA A 51 -3.27 13.73 -2.37
CA ALA A 51 -2.80 14.14 -3.68
C ALA A 51 -3.78 13.81 -4.83
N TYR A 52 -4.95 13.23 -4.55
CA TYR A 52 -5.88 12.75 -5.57
C TYR A 52 -6.26 13.80 -6.62
N ARG A 53 -6.54 15.03 -6.18
CA ARG A 53 -7.01 16.11 -7.06
C ARG A 53 -5.88 16.92 -7.68
N ARG A 54 -4.94 17.37 -6.85
CA ARG A 54 -3.82 18.22 -7.25
C ARG A 54 -2.72 18.28 -6.19
N GLN A 55 -1.54 18.70 -6.62
CA GLN A 55 -0.47 19.11 -5.72
C GLN A 55 -0.80 20.46 -5.06
N THR A 56 -0.41 20.60 -3.80
CA THR A 56 -0.55 21.78 -2.94
C THR A 56 0.70 21.88 -2.05
N ALA A 57 0.96 23.02 -1.43
CA ALA A 57 2.07 23.17 -0.48
C ALA A 57 2.02 22.11 0.64
N ARG A 58 0.82 21.75 1.10
CA ARG A 58 0.62 20.75 2.18
C ARG A 58 0.99 19.33 1.76
N ASN A 59 0.72 18.92 0.52
CA ASN A 59 0.96 17.54 0.07
C ASN A 59 2.17 17.42 -0.86
N ALA A 60 2.91 18.52 -1.11
CA ALA A 60 4.05 18.56 -2.03
C ALA A 60 5.10 17.50 -1.70
N VAL A 61 5.30 17.22 -0.41
CA VAL A 61 6.24 16.19 0.07
C VAL A 61 5.92 14.81 -0.49
N MET A 62 4.65 14.47 -0.71
CA MET A 62 4.25 13.18 -1.29
C MET A 62 4.77 12.98 -2.71
N PHE A 63 5.10 14.07 -3.42
CA PHE A 63 5.65 14.04 -4.78
C PHE A 63 7.19 14.02 -4.79
N GLY A 64 7.84 14.07 -3.62
CA GLY A 64 9.30 14.02 -3.50
C GLY A 64 9.86 12.60 -3.61
N ALA A 65 11.14 12.44 -3.27
CA ALA A 65 11.80 11.15 -3.26
C ALA A 65 11.21 10.17 -2.21
N ALA A 66 11.31 8.87 -2.48
CA ALA A 66 10.96 7.83 -1.52
C ALA A 66 11.85 7.89 -0.26
N GLY A 67 11.29 7.51 0.89
CA GLY A 67 12.00 7.54 2.17
C GLY A 67 11.98 8.91 2.86
N MET A 68 11.12 9.82 2.41
CA MET A 68 10.85 11.09 3.10
C MET A 68 9.67 10.94 4.08
N SER A 69 9.76 11.60 5.22
CA SER A 69 8.64 11.72 6.16
C SER A 69 7.61 12.71 5.63
N TYR A 70 6.34 12.32 5.66
CA TYR A 70 5.23 13.22 5.39
C TYR A 70 4.35 13.32 6.63
N VAL A 71 4.42 14.44 7.34
CA VAL A 71 3.63 14.71 8.54
C VAL A 71 2.54 15.73 8.24
N TYR A 72 1.31 15.43 8.64
CA TYR A 72 0.20 16.37 8.50
C TYR A 72 -0.68 16.41 9.75
N LEU A 73 -1.43 17.51 9.91
CA LEU A 73 -2.40 17.69 10.98
C LEU A 73 -3.81 17.26 10.53
N ILE A 74 -4.46 16.42 11.33
CA ILE A 74 -5.86 16.00 11.19
C ILE A 74 -6.69 16.53 12.36
N TYR A 75 -7.92 16.97 12.05
CA TYR A 75 -8.86 17.57 13.00
C TYR A 75 -8.29 18.76 13.81
N GLY A 76 -7.27 19.45 13.28
CA GLY A 76 -6.65 20.59 13.94
C GLY A 76 -5.80 20.27 15.18
N MET A 77 -5.67 19.00 15.58
CA MET A 77 -5.01 18.66 16.85
C MET A 77 -4.15 17.40 16.85
N TYR A 78 -4.26 16.52 15.85
CA TYR A 78 -3.51 15.27 15.80
C TYR A 78 -2.57 15.23 14.60
N HIS A 79 -1.32 14.80 14.80
CA HIS A 79 -0.39 14.57 13.70
C HIS A 79 -0.51 13.13 13.17
N CYS A 80 -0.25 12.93 11.89
CA CYS A 80 -0.13 11.62 11.26
C CYS A 80 1.18 11.56 10.49
N LEU A 81 1.97 10.50 10.71
CA LEU A 81 3.25 10.27 10.05
C LEU A 81 3.08 9.28 8.89
N ASN A 82 3.58 9.66 7.73
CA ASN A 82 3.63 8.80 6.55
C ASN A 82 5.07 8.67 6.05
N VAL A 83 5.34 7.57 5.35
CA VAL A 83 6.57 7.35 4.58
C VAL A 83 6.24 7.56 3.10
N VAL A 84 6.93 8.50 2.44
CA VAL A 84 6.81 8.72 0.99
C VAL A 84 7.44 7.53 0.25
N THR A 85 6.80 7.11 -0.83
CA THR A 85 7.11 5.90 -1.60
C THR A 85 6.97 6.19 -3.10
N ASP A 86 7.26 5.19 -3.94
CA ASP A 86 7.28 5.29 -5.41
C ASP A 86 8.35 6.25 -5.93
N LEU A 87 8.38 6.45 -7.24
CA LEU A 87 9.33 7.36 -7.90
C LEU A 87 8.96 8.82 -7.63
N GLU A 88 9.97 9.69 -7.65
CA GLU A 88 9.76 11.14 -7.57
C GLU A 88 8.75 11.61 -8.63
N GLY A 89 7.86 12.51 -8.23
CA GLY A 89 6.73 12.98 -9.02
C GLY A 89 5.47 12.11 -8.93
N VAL A 90 5.54 10.90 -8.36
CA VAL A 90 4.39 10.03 -8.16
C VAL A 90 3.88 10.14 -6.71
N PRO A 91 2.69 10.71 -6.47
CA PRO A 91 2.24 10.93 -5.09
C PRO A 91 1.76 9.64 -4.43
N SER A 92 2.67 9.01 -3.68
CA SER A 92 2.44 7.73 -3.02
C SER A 92 3.02 7.73 -1.61
N ALA A 93 2.24 7.33 -0.62
CA ALA A 93 2.73 7.25 0.76
C ALA A 93 2.04 6.14 1.57
N VAL A 94 2.77 5.66 2.58
CA VAL A 94 2.25 4.72 3.59
C VAL A 94 2.07 5.45 4.91
N LEU A 95 0.85 5.50 5.43
CA LEU A 95 0.56 5.94 6.79
C LEU A 95 1.01 4.88 7.78
N ILE A 96 1.83 5.27 8.76
CA ILE A 96 2.10 4.42 9.93
C ILE A 96 0.96 4.62 10.92
N ARG A 97 0.25 3.55 11.28
CA ARG A 97 -0.96 3.65 12.11
C ARG A 97 -0.76 3.20 13.54
N ALA A 98 0.10 2.22 13.78
CA ALA A 98 0.33 1.75 15.13
C ALA A 98 1.73 1.21 15.30
N LEU A 99 2.24 1.37 16.52
CA LEU A 99 3.52 0.82 16.94
C LEU A 99 3.36 -0.04 18.18
N GLN A 100 4.09 -1.15 18.24
CA GLN A 100 4.41 -1.81 19.49
C GLN A 100 5.73 -1.23 20.00
N LEU A 101 5.66 -0.38 21.03
CA LEU A 101 6.84 0.26 21.61
C LEU A 101 7.72 -0.76 22.35
N GLU A 102 9.04 -0.67 22.20
CA GLU A 102 10.01 -1.46 22.96
C GLU A 102 9.99 -1.08 24.45
N SER A 103 9.83 0.22 24.72
CA SER A 103 9.66 0.79 26.05
C SER A 103 8.73 1.99 26.00
N ILE A 104 8.01 2.24 27.10
CA ILE A 104 7.15 3.42 27.23
C ILE A 104 7.99 4.57 27.79
N PRO A 105 8.08 5.72 27.10
CA PRO A 105 8.81 6.87 27.62
C PRO A 105 8.23 7.40 28.93
N ASP A 106 9.07 7.96 29.78
CA ASP A 106 8.72 8.50 31.10
C ASP A 106 7.73 9.69 31.04
N TRP A 107 7.72 10.46 29.94
CA TRP A 107 6.77 11.54 29.70
C TRP A 107 5.36 11.07 29.36
N VAL A 108 5.13 9.77 29.19
CA VAL A 108 3.77 9.23 28.99
C VAL A 108 3.04 9.20 30.32
N ASN A 109 1.81 9.72 30.33
CA ASN A 109 0.99 9.76 31.54
C ASN A 109 0.82 8.34 32.15
N PRO A 110 1.11 8.14 33.45
CA PRO A 110 0.98 6.83 34.10
C PRO A 110 -0.41 6.18 34.00
N LYS A 111 -1.48 6.98 33.83
CA LYS A 111 -2.82 6.42 33.59
C LYS A 111 -2.91 5.70 32.23
N GLN A 112 -2.17 6.16 31.23
CA GLN A 112 -2.11 5.53 29.91
C GLN A 112 -1.27 4.25 29.92
N THR A 113 -0.30 4.15 30.83
CA THR A 113 0.59 2.98 30.93
C THR A 113 -0.07 1.74 31.54
N GLN A 114 -1.29 1.87 32.07
CA GLN A 114 -2.12 0.72 32.49
C GLN A 114 -2.45 -0.22 31.32
N LYS A 115 -2.46 0.30 30.09
CA LYS A 115 -2.61 -0.49 28.85
C LYS A 115 -1.47 -0.13 27.90
N PRO A 116 -0.24 -0.59 28.18
CA PRO A 116 0.97 -0.08 27.52
C PRO A 116 0.95 -0.33 26.01
N HIS A 117 0.40 -1.46 25.57
CA HIS A 117 0.22 -1.78 24.16
C HIS A 117 -0.70 -0.78 23.40
N LEU A 118 -1.57 -0.04 24.09
CA LEU A 118 -2.46 0.94 23.47
C LEU A 118 -1.88 2.36 23.37
N VAL A 119 -0.71 2.59 23.96
CA VAL A 119 -0.07 3.93 24.02
C VAL A 119 0.23 4.47 22.64
N ALA A 120 0.68 3.61 21.72
CA ALA A 120 0.96 3.94 20.33
C ALA A 120 0.01 3.25 19.33
N ALA A 121 -1.14 2.72 19.81
CA ALA A 121 -2.15 2.06 18.99
C ALA A 121 -3.10 3.09 18.34
N GLY A 122 -2.61 3.77 17.30
CA GLY A 122 -3.35 4.74 16.50
C GLY A 122 -2.45 5.86 15.95
N PRO A 123 -2.74 6.40 14.75
CA PRO A 123 -1.82 7.30 14.04
C PRO A 123 -1.56 8.61 14.82
N GLY A 124 -2.59 9.19 15.45
CA GLY A 124 -2.41 10.35 16.33
C GLY A 124 -1.72 10.01 17.65
N LYS A 125 -1.92 8.80 18.17
CA LYS A 125 -1.35 8.37 19.45
C LYS A 125 0.15 8.13 19.34
N LEU A 126 0.59 7.42 18.29
CA LEU A 126 2.02 7.18 18.05
C LEU A 126 2.76 8.50 17.84
N CYS A 127 2.20 9.45 17.09
CA CYS A 127 2.82 10.76 16.91
C CYS A 127 2.94 11.50 18.24
N ARG A 128 1.91 11.44 19.09
CA ARG A 128 1.93 12.09 20.41
C ARG A 128 3.00 11.51 21.33
N VAL A 129 3.10 10.19 21.46
CA VAL A 129 4.11 9.57 22.33
C VAL A 129 5.53 9.82 21.82
N LEU A 130 5.73 9.82 20.50
CA LEU A 130 7.02 10.11 19.87
C LEU A 130 7.31 11.61 19.69
N LYS A 131 6.41 12.50 20.16
CA LYS A 131 6.49 13.96 19.97
C LYS A 131 6.78 14.34 18.50
N ILE A 132 6.04 13.72 17.58
CA ILE A 132 6.09 14.01 16.15
C ILE A 132 5.10 15.13 15.85
N ASP A 133 5.61 16.18 15.22
CA ASP A 133 4.85 17.33 14.74
C ASP A 133 5.28 17.73 13.32
N LEU A 134 4.74 18.84 12.82
CA LEU A 134 5.01 19.34 11.47
C LEU A 134 6.49 19.69 11.22
N SER A 135 7.30 19.96 12.25
CA SER A 135 8.75 20.21 12.06
C SER A 135 9.50 18.99 11.54
N LEU A 136 8.94 17.80 11.71
CA LEU A 136 9.48 16.54 11.21
C LEU A 136 8.92 16.13 9.85
N THR A 137 8.17 16.98 9.15
CA THR A 137 7.80 16.71 7.75
C THR A 137 8.97 17.03 6.81
N ALA A 138 9.01 16.36 5.65
CA ALA A 138 10.04 16.53 4.63
C ALA A 138 11.47 16.22 5.13
N GLN A 139 11.61 15.29 6.06
CA GLN A 139 12.89 14.82 6.57
C GLN A 139 13.16 13.40 6.05
N PRO A 140 14.39 13.06 5.65
CA PRO A 140 14.70 11.69 5.24
C PRO A 140 14.70 10.76 6.47
N PHE A 141 14.25 9.52 6.29
CA PHE A 141 14.48 8.47 7.29
C PHE A 141 15.94 8.00 7.20
N GLN A 142 16.76 8.38 8.18
CA GLN A 142 18.19 8.03 8.24
C GLN A 142 18.57 7.51 9.64
N PRO A 143 19.58 6.63 9.75
CA PRO A 143 19.96 6.04 11.04
C PRO A 143 20.33 7.06 12.13
N ASP A 144 20.89 8.20 11.73
CA ASP A 144 21.39 9.30 12.56
C ASP A 144 20.44 10.52 12.61
N ALA A 145 19.37 10.52 11.83
CA ALA A 145 18.38 11.59 11.83
C ALA A 145 17.39 11.49 13.03
N SER A 146 16.57 12.54 13.19
CA SER A 146 15.49 12.57 14.18
C SER A 146 14.48 11.42 14.02
N LEU A 147 14.29 10.94 12.78
CA LEU A 147 13.47 9.79 12.44
C LEU A 147 14.35 8.77 11.70
N GLY A 148 14.44 7.57 12.25
CA GLY A 148 15.07 6.41 11.63
C GLY A 148 14.03 5.36 11.27
N LEU A 149 14.32 4.60 10.21
CA LEU A 149 13.56 3.42 9.83
C LEU A 149 14.55 2.27 9.67
N GLU A 150 14.36 1.21 10.44
CA GLU A 150 15.20 0.01 10.41
C GLU A 150 14.42 -1.16 9.82
N HIS A 151 15.09 -2.01 9.05
CA HIS A 151 14.48 -3.22 8.49
C HIS A 151 14.00 -4.18 9.59
N ARG A 152 13.13 -5.11 9.19
CA ARG A 152 12.81 -6.29 9.98
C ARG A 152 14.08 -6.95 10.51
N THR A 153 14.05 -7.36 11.76
CA THR A 153 15.11 -8.22 12.30
C THR A 153 15.10 -9.55 11.56
N GLN A 154 16.25 -10.23 11.50
CA GLN A 154 16.34 -11.57 10.90
C GLN A 154 15.32 -12.53 11.53
N ARG A 155 15.18 -12.50 12.86
CA ARG A 155 14.20 -13.30 13.59
C ARG A 155 12.77 -13.04 13.12
N PHE A 156 12.38 -11.78 12.97
CA PHE A 156 11.03 -11.44 12.51
C PHE A 156 10.80 -11.94 11.07
N GLN A 157 11.81 -11.85 10.20
CA GLN A 157 11.73 -12.38 8.85
C GLN A 157 11.57 -13.91 8.86
N GLU A 158 12.32 -14.63 9.69
CA GLU A 158 12.18 -16.08 9.87
C GLU A 158 10.79 -16.47 10.40
N GLU A 159 10.21 -15.68 11.31
CA GLU A 159 8.83 -15.88 11.81
C GLU A 159 7.80 -15.67 10.69
N CYS A 160 8.02 -14.72 9.78
CA CYS A 160 7.18 -14.53 8.59
C CYS A 160 7.33 -15.70 7.60
N ASP A 161 8.56 -16.14 7.32
CA ASP A 161 8.84 -17.22 6.37
C ASP A 161 8.26 -18.56 6.85
N ARG A 162 8.23 -18.78 8.17
CA ARG A 162 7.59 -19.93 8.83
C ARG A 162 6.08 -19.77 9.03
N GLN A 163 5.48 -18.68 8.54
CA GLN A 163 4.06 -18.35 8.70
C GLN A 163 3.58 -18.28 10.16
N MET A 164 4.50 -17.99 11.09
CA MET A 164 4.18 -17.81 12.51
C MET A 164 3.60 -16.41 12.77
N THR A 165 4.01 -15.42 11.96
CA THR A 165 3.45 -14.07 11.99
C THR A 165 2.55 -13.88 10.76
N ARG A 166 1.26 -13.62 10.99
CA ARG A 166 0.27 -13.41 9.92
C ARG A 166 -0.08 -11.94 9.77
N PHE A 167 -0.14 -11.49 8.52
CA PHE A 167 -0.62 -10.16 8.18
C PHE A 167 -2.07 -10.24 7.69
N MET A 168 -2.91 -9.37 8.22
CA MET A 168 -4.28 -9.18 7.77
C MET A 168 -4.31 -8.03 6.77
N GLN A 169 -5.05 -8.20 5.67
CA GLN A 169 -5.37 -7.13 4.74
C GLN A 169 -6.86 -6.79 4.82
N THR A 170 -7.17 -5.50 4.87
CA THR A 170 -8.53 -5.02 5.16
C THR A 170 -8.74 -3.59 4.65
N THR A 171 -9.95 -3.07 4.82
CA THR A 171 -10.33 -1.69 4.52
C THR A 171 -9.70 -0.68 5.49
N ARG A 172 -9.41 0.50 4.96
CA ARG A 172 -8.83 1.63 5.70
C ARG A 172 -9.83 2.27 6.66
N ILE A 173 -9.34 2.89 7.73
CA ILE A 173 -10.17 3.42 8.82
C ILE A 173 -10.39 4.92 8.66
N GLY A 174 -11.65 5.34 8.82
CA GLY A 174 -12.00 6.76 8.93
C GLY A 174 -12.13 7.47 7.57
N LEU A 175 -12.32 6.70 6.50
CA LEU A 175 -12.50 7.23 5.15
C LEU A 175 -13.99 7.36 4.79
N THR A 176 -14.30 8.41 4.02
CA THR A 176 -15.62 8.60 3.40
C THR A 176 -15.63 8.24 1.92
N GLN A 177 -14.46 8.18 1.27
CA GLN A 177 -14.28 7.81 -0.14
C GLN A 177 -13.19 6.76 -0.25
N GLY A 178 -13.29 5.84 -1.21
CA GLY A 178 -12.33 4.73 -1.37
C GLY A 178 -12.25 3.83 -0.14
N ALA A 179 -13.33 3.78 0.65
CA ALA A 179 -13.39 3.05 1.92
C ALA A 179 -13.44 1.53 1.71
N GLU A 180 -13.91 1.10 0.54
CA GLU A 180 -13.97 -0.30 0.09
C GLU A 180 -12.60 -0.85 -0.32
N ILE A 181 -11.62 0.01 -0.57
CA ILE A 181 -10.30 -0.39 -1.04
C ILE A 181 -9.52 -1.03 0.13
N PRO A 182 -9.08 -2.29 0.01
CA PRO A 182 -8.47 -3.03 1.12
C PRO A 182 -6.98 -2.70 1.27
N TRP A 183 -6.67 -1.42 1.49
CA TRP A 183 -5.29 -0.90 1.60
C TRP A 183 -4.89 -0.57 3.04
N ARG A 184 -5.30 -1.44 3.97
CA ARG A 184 -4.83 -1.45 5.36
C ARG A 184 -4.25 -2.82 5.67
N TRP A 185 -3.10 -2.85 6.32
CA TRP A 185 -2.45 -4.08 6.77
C TRP A 185 -2.11 -4.01 8.25
N TYR A 186 -2.22 -5.13 8.95
CA TYR A 186 -1.80 -5.23 10.35
C TYR A 186 -1.38 -6.64 10.75
N ILE A 187 -0.62 -6.77 11.84
CA ILE A 187 -0.21 -8.07 12.40
C ILE A 187 -1.37 -8.68 13.20
N GLN A 188 -1.88 -9.85 12.78
CA GLN A 188 -3.17 -10.41 13.21
C GLN A 188 -3.36 -10.47 14.73
N ASP A 189 -2.34 -10.90 15.47
CA ASP A 189 -2.43 -11.18 16.91
C ASP A 189 -1.65 -10.17 17.76
N CYS A 190 -1.23 -9.04 17.19
CA CYS A 190 -0.48 -8.03 17.92
C CYS A 190 -1.42 -7.08 18.69
N PRO A 191 -1.40 -7.05 20.04
CA PRO A 191 -2.33 -6.24 20.83
C PRO A 191 -2.15 -4.72 20.63
N ALA A 192 -1.05 -4.28 20.01
CA ALA A 192 -0.79 -2.88 19.71
C ALA A 192 -1.49 -2.37 18.43
N VAL A 193 -2.16 -3.24 17.67
CA VAL A 193 -2.99 -2.83 16.52
C VAL A 193 -4.11 -1.90 16.97
N SER A 194 -4.35 -0.81 16.23
CA SER A 194 -5.28 0.25 16.65
C SER A 194 -6.75 -0.16 16.59
N ARG A 195 -7.10 -1.04 15.64
CA ARG A 195 -8.45 -1.61 15.48
C ARG A 195 -8.39 -2.92 14.72
N PHE A 196 -8.87 -3.98 15.35
CA PHE A 196 -9.10 -5.26 14.69
C PHE A 196 -10.43 -5.27 13.93
N ASP A 197 -10.46 -5.93 12.78
CA ASP A 197 -11.72 -6.26 12.13
C ASP A 197 -12.39 -7.43 12.84
N LYS A 198 -13.72 -7.42 12.87
CA LYS A 198 -14.49 -8.54 13.42
C LYS A 198 -14.28 -9.73 12.48
N VAL A 199 -13.54 -10.74 12.94
CA VAL A 199 -13.51 -12.05 12.27
C VAL A 199 -14.93 -12.60 12.28
N ARG A 200 -15.59 -12.67 11.11
CA ARG A 200 -16.78 -13.51 10.96
C ARG A 200 -16.28 -14.96 10.98
N LEU A 201 -16.30 -15.58 12.16
CA LEU A 201 -16.24 -17.04 12.23
C LEU A 201 -17.46 -17.57 11.46
N PRO A 202 -17.31 -18.57 10.56
CA PRO A 202 -18.47 -19.23 9.98
C PRO A 202 -19.35 -19.72 11.12
N GLN A 203 -20.62 -19.31 11.11
CA GLN A 203 -21.58 -19.79 12.09
C GLN A 203 -21.66 -21.31 11.98
N LYS A 204 -21.40 -22.03 13.08
CA LYS A 204 -21.79 -23.44 13.19
C LYS A 204 -23.31 -23.48 13.03
N GLY A 205 -23.79 -23.91 11.86
CA GLY A 205 -25.22 -24.06 11.60
C GLY A 205 -25.67 -23.59 10.22
N SER A 206 -25.09 -24.11 9.15
CA SER A 206 -25.86 -24.32 7.92
C SER A 206 -25.62 -25.77 7.49
N GLU A 207 -26.58 -26.62 7.86
CA GLU A 207 -26.73 -27.97 7.32
C GLU A 207 -26.78 -27.87 5.79
N PHE A 208 -25.66 -28.14 5.13
CA PHE A 208 -25.68 -28.50 3.73
C PHE A 208 -25.98 -29.99 3.66
N LEU A 209 -27.17 -30.27 3.12
CA LEU A 209 -27.68 -31.58 2.76
C LEU A 209 -26.56 -32.47 2.21
N GLN A 210 -26.32 -33.58 2.92
CA GLN A 210 -25.63 -34.74 2.37
C GLN A 210 -26.44 -35.23 1.17
N ASN A 211 -25.85 -35.24 -0.02
CA ASN A 211 -26.10 -36.22 -1.08
C ASN A 211 -25.18 -35.94 -2.28
N SER A 212 -24.09 -36.70 -2.37
CA SER A 212 -23.62 -37.42 -3.59
C SER A 212 -22.13 -37.73 -3.50
N ASP A 213 -21.85 -39.03 -3.41
CA ASP A 213 -20.64 -39.83 -3.69
C ASP A 213 -19.21 -39.24 -3.74
N PRO A 214 -18.21 -39.96 -3.19
CA PRO A 214 -16.81 -39.55 -3.17
C PRO A 214 -16.11 -39.87 -4.50
N LEU A 215 -15.89 -38.85 -5.34
CA LEU A 215 -14.85 -38.92 -6.36
C LEU A 215 -13.50 -38.59 -5.71
N ASN A 216 -12.73 -39.64 -5.42
CA ASN A 216 -11.29 -39.57 -5.15
C ASN A 216 -10.58 -38.90 -6.33
N LEU A 217 -10.16 -37.64 -6.17
CA LEU A 217 -9.21 -36.98 -7.05
C LEU A 217 -7.98 -36.57 -6.23
N ASN A 218 -6.96 -37.41 -6.28
CA ASN A 218 -5.60 -37.04 -5.89
C ASN A 218 -5.12 -35.95 -6.85
N VAL A 219 -5.11 -34.68 -6.39
CA VAL A 219 -4.48 -33.59 -7.12
C VAL A 219 -3.00 -33.57 -6.76
N THR A 220 -2.20 -34.31 -7.52
CA THR A 220 -0.76 -34.08 -7.63
C THR A 220 -0.53 -32.89 -8.56
N SER A 221 0.10 -31.84 -8.03
CA SER A 221 0.55 -30.61 -8.71
C SER A 221 -0.53 -29.67 -9.27
N VAL A 222 -0.56 -28.44 -8.73
CA VAL A 222 -1.23 -27.28 -9.36
C VAL A 222 -0.18 -26.54 -10.19
N GLU A 223 -0.21 -26.70 -11.50
CA GLU A 223 0.55 -25.82 -12.40
C GLU A 223 -0.05 -24.40 -12.36
N LYS A 224 0.82 -23.39 -12.15
CA LYS A 224 0.42 -21.98 -12.18
C LYS A 224 0.03 -21.58 -13.62
N PRO A 225 -1.15 -20.97 -13.86
CA PRO A 225 -1.50 -20.48 -15.18
C PRO A 225 -0.63 -19.27 -15.57
N GLU A 226 -0.03 -19.32 -16.76
CA GLU A 226 0.65 -18.16 -17.37
C GLU A 226 -0.39 -17.15 -17.87
N LEU A 227 -0.35 -15.93 -17.32
CA LEU A 227 -1.15 -14.80 -17.78
C LEU A 227 -0.36 -13.99 -18.83
N LYS A 228 -0.87 -13.92 -20.06
CA LYS A 228 -0.33 -13.05 -21.12
C LYS A 228 -1.32 -11.93 -21.43
N ALA A 229 -0.88 -10.68 -21.32
CA ALA A 229 -1.64 -9.51 -21.73
C ALA A 229 -1.02 -8.94 -23.02
N GLU A 230 -1.81 -8.88 -24.09
CA GLU A 230 -1.40 -8.28 -25.36
C GLU A 230 -2.20 -7.00 -25.62
N LEU A 231 -1.53 -5.93 -26.06
CA LEU A 231 -2.15 -4.65 -26.38
C LEU A 231 -2.63 -4.66 -27.84
N GLU A 232 -3.94 -4.87 -28.07
CA GLU A 232 -4.54 -4.77 -29.40
C GLU A 232 -5.34 -3.47 -29.57
N GLY A 233 -4.84 -2.56 -30.42
CA GLY A 233 -5.67 -1.63 -31.22
C GLY A 233 -6.16 -0.33 -30.57
N TRP A 234 -6.05 0.75 -31.33
CA TRP A 234 -6.46 2.13 -30.98
C TRP A 234 -7.96 2.36 -31.28
N SER A 235 -8.72 2.99 -30.37
CA SER A 235 -10.09 3.46 -30.67
C SER A 235 -10.14 4.98 -30.82
N ARG A 236 -10.84 5.47 -31.85
CA ARG A 236 -11.03 6.92 -32.16
C ARG A 236 -11.79 7.71 -31.08
N THR A 237 -12.20 7.09 -29.97
CA THR A 237 -13.07 7.69 -28.94
C THR A 237 -12.34 8.09 -27.65
N GLY A 238 -11.01 7.98 -27.59
CA GLY A 238 -10.25 8.30 -26.36
C GLY A 238 -10.47 7.29 -25.23
N ARG A 239 -10.96 6.09 -25.54
CA ARG A 239 -11.08 4.96 -24.62
C ARG A 239 -10.02 3.91 -24.95
N TRP A 240 -9.31 3.48 -23.92
CA TRP A 240 -8.41 2.34 -23.96
C TRP A 240 -9.20 1.06 -23.66
N ILE A 241 -9.11 0.09 -24.57
CA ILE A 241 -9.67 -1.25 -24.38
C ILE A 241 -8.47 -2.19 -24.45
N VAL A 242 -8.16 -2.85 -23.34
CA VAL A 242 -7.10 -3.86 -23.30
C VAL A 242 -7.78 -5.22 -23.16
N PRO A 243 -7.80 -6.06 -24.21
CA PRO A 243 -8.28 -7.43 -24.08
C PRO A 243 -7.26 -8.23 -23.25
N ILE A 244 -7.69 -8.74 -22.09
CA ILE A 244 -6.88 -9.69 -21.30
C ILE A 244 -7.33 -11.09 -21.68
N ARG A 245 -6.41 -11.89 -22.26
CA ARG A 245 -6.66 -13.32 -22.52
C ARG A 245 -6.04 -14.14 -21.41
N VAL A 246 -6.85 -14.96 -20.74
CA VAL A 246 -6.37 -15.94 -19.76
C VAL A 246 -6.40 -17.30 -20.43
N ALA A 247 -5.23 -17.87 -20.70
CA ALA A 247 -5.14 -19.24 -21.22
C ALA A 247 -5.14 -20.24 -20.05
N ARG A 248 -5.99 -21.26 -20.13
CA ARG A 248 -5.91 -22.47 -19.28
C ARG A 248 -5.61 -23.66 -20.18
N SER A 249 -4.88 -24.64 -19.66
CA SER A 249 -4.46 -25.86 -20.38
C SER A 249 -5.62 -26.76 -20.84
N SER A 250 -6.85 -26.55 -20.35
CA SER A 250 -8.01 -27.42 -20.63
C SER A 250 -9.19 -26.79 -21.37
N GLY A 251 -9.02 -25.61 -22.00
CA GLY A 251 -9.97 -25.12 -23.01
C GLY A 251 -11.01 -24.07 -22.58
N SER A 252 -11.19 -23.11 -23.49
CA SER A 252 -12.20 -22.04 -23.67
C SER A 252 -12.32 -20.89 -22.63
N LEU A 253 -12.38 -19.67 -23.19
CA LEU A 253 -12.14 -18.35 -22.60
C LEU A 253 -13.33 -17.75 -21.83
N THR A 254 -13.03 -17.02 -20.74
CA THR A 254 -13.90 -15.92 -20.26
C THR A 254 -13.23 -14.58 -20.55
N LEU A 255 -13.77 -13.83 -21.52
CA LEU A 255 -13.41 -12.43 -21.78
C LEU A 255 -14.02 -11.54 -20.69
N ARG A 256 -13.21 -10.94 -19.81
CA ARG A 256 -13.64 -9.79 -19.02
C ARG A 256 -13.05 -8.52 -19.63
N ARG A 257 -13.93 -7.63 -20.09
CA ARG A 257 -13.58 -6.38 -20.76
C ARG A 257 -13.18 -5.34 -19.71
N LEU A 258 -11.91 -4.96 -19.65
CA LEU A 258 -11.47 -3.84 -18.81
C LEU A 258 -11.58 -2.54 -19.62
N THR A 259 -12.32 -1.56 -19.11
CA THR A 259 -12.45 -0.24 -19.73
C THR A 259 -11.68 0.77 -18.88
N LEU A 260 -10.56 1.29 -19.38
CA LEU A 260 -9.82 2.35 -18.70
C LEU A 260 -10.36 3.72 -19.16
N ARG A 261 -10.85 4.53 -18.22
CA ARG A 261 -11.20 5.95 -18.45
C ARG A 261 -10.19 6.84 -17.72
N GLY A 262 -9.64 7.85 -18.39
CA GLY A 262 -8.91 8.93 -17.69
C GLY A 262 -7.67 9.52 -18.37
N LEU A 263 -7.20 9.02 -19.51
CA LEU A 263 -6.04 9.62 -20.19
C LEU A 263 -6.47 10.82 -21.05
N THR A 264 -6.56 12.00 -20.45
CA THR A 264 -6.71 13.27 -21.20
C THR A 264 -5.37 13.69 -21.78
N ARG A 265 -5.39 13.94 -23.10
CA ARG A 265 -4.31 14.49 -23.93
C ARG A 265 -3.57 15.63 -23.21
N SER A 266 -2.26 15.49 -22.96
CA SER A 266 -1.43 16.65 -22.69
C SER A 266 -1.46 17.56 -23.92
N ARG A 267 -1.81 18.82 -23.73
CA ARG A 267 -1.84 19.83 -24.80
C ARG A 267 -0.40 20.09 -25.23
N GLY A 268 0.01 19.58 -26.40
CA GLY A 268 1.36 19.88 -26.90
C GLY A 268 1.79 19.27 -28.23
N LEU A 269 0.94 18.57 -28.99
CA LEU A 269 1.32 18.01 -30.29
C LEU A 269 0.35 18.49 -31.38
N THR A 270 0.76 19.53 -32.11
CA THR A 270 0.10 20.01 -33.32
C THR A 270 0.30 19.02 -34.46
N ARG A 271 -0.72 18.93 -35.32
CA ARG A 271 -0.95 17.92 -36.36
C ARG A 271 0.12 17.86 -37.45
N SER A 272 1.04 18.82 -37.52
CA SER A 272 1.97 19.01 -38.63
C SER A 272 3.32 18.30 -38.49
N ARG A 273 3.55 17.50 -37.43
CA ARG A 273 4.81 16.74 -37.26
C ARG A 273 4.66 15.22 -37.34
N LEU A 274 3.48 14.71 -37.71
CA LEU A 274 3.18 13.28 -37.74
C LEU A 274 3.21 12.63 -39.15
N GLU A 275 3.47 13.37 -40.22
CA GLU A 275 3.35 12.85 -41.60
C GLU A 275 4.67 12.48 -42.29
N ARG A 276 5.80 12.40 -41.57
CA ARG A 276 7.04 11.86 -42.15
C ARG A 276 7.70 10.84 -41.23
N SER A 277 7.12 9.65 -41.20
CA SER A 277 7.81 8.42 -40.83
C SER A 277 6.96 7.23 -41.31
N ASN A 278 7.24 6.77 -42.53
CA ASN A 278 6.78 5.49 -43.04
C ASN A 278 7.45 4.38 -42.22
N LYS A 279 6.77 3.90 -41.17
CA LYS A 279 6.87 2.56 -40.54
C LYS A 279 6.00 2.60 -39.29
N GLY A 280 4.88 1.88 -39.32
CA GLY A 280 3.81 1.94 -38.31
C GLY A 280 4.21 1.42 -36.93
N GLN A 281 4.82 2.28 -36.11
CA GLN A 281 4.88 2.12 -34.66
C GLN A 281 4.60 3.47 -34.00
N SER A 282 3.43 3.60 -33.37
CA SER A 282 3.17 4.71 -32.46
C SER A 282 3.91 4.43 -31.16
N PHE A 283 5.00 5.15 -30.90
CA PHE A 283 5.66 5.11 -29.60
C PHE A 283 4.82 5.90 -28.59
N LEU A 284 4.32 5.21 -27.57
CA LEU A 284 3.91 5.84 -26.33
C LEU A 284 5.16 6.43 -25.66
N SER A 285 5.04 7.55 -24.96
CA SER A 285 6.17 8.01 -24.15
C SER A 285 6.49 6.93 -23.09
N TRP A 286 7.75 6.78 -22.70
CA TRP A 286 8.18 5.77 -21.71
C TRP A 286 7.35 5.81 -20.42
N HIS A 287 6.86 7.00 -20.04
CA HIS A 287 5.95 7.20 -18.92
C HIS A 287 4.56 6.58 -19.15
N GLU A 288 4.00 6.73 -20.36
CA GLU A 288 2.68 6.17 -20.71
C GLU A 288 2.72 4.64 -20.85
N GLU A 289 3.80 4.06 -21.39
CA GLU A 289 3.96 2.60 -21.42
C GLU A 289 4.03 2.00 -20.02
N ASN A 290 4.77 2.65 -19.11
CA ASN A 290 4.88 2.20 -17.72
C ASN A 290 3.55 2.33 -16.97
N LEU A 291 2.79 3.40 -17.21
CA LEU A 291 1.48 3.57 -16.59
C LEU A 291 0.49 2.49 -17.05
N VAL A 292 0.48 2.16 -18.35
CA VAL A 292 -0.38 1.10 -18.90
C VAL A 292 0.03 -0.28 -18.38
N LYS A 293 1.33 -0.59 -18.35
CA LYS A 293 1.85 -1.84 -17.77
C LYS A 293 1.48 -1.97 -16.29
N ARG A 294 1.57 -0.88 -15.52
CA ARG A 294 1.20 -0.83 -14.09
C ARG A 294 -0.30 -1.05 -13.88
N CYS A 295 -1.17 -0.40 -14.66
CA CYS A 295 -2.62 -0.64 -14.58
C CYS A 295 -3.00 -2.10 -14.89
N ILE A 296 -2.29 -2.76 -15.80
CA ILE A 296 -2.49 -4.19 -16.11
C ILE A 296 -2.09 -5.07 -14.93
N VAL A 297 -0.92 -4.84 -14.32
CA VAL A 297 -0.45 -5.61 -13.16
C VAL A 297 -1.41 -5.48 -11.97
N THR A 298 -1.84 -4.25 -11.63
CA THR A 298 -2.81 -4.03 -10.55
C THR A 298 -4.15 -4.71 -10.84
N ALA A 299 -4.63 -4.66 -12.09
CA ALA A 299 -5.86 -5.36 -12.48
C ALA A 299 -5.71 -6.89 -12.37
N LEU A 300 -4.56 -7.45 -12.73
CA LEU A 300 -4.28 -8.89 -12.60
C LEU A 300 -4.17 -9.34 -11.13
N GLN A 301 -3.60 -8.51 -10.25
CA GLN A 301 -3.54 -8.79 -8.81
C GLN A 301 -4.94 -8.80 -8.15
N VAL A 302 -5.85 -7.92 -8.61
CA VAL A 302 -7.26 -7.90 -8.16
C VAL A 302 -8.01 -9.14 -8.66
N LEU A 303 -7.70 -9.64 -9.86
CA LEU A 303 -8.36 -10.81 -10.44
C LEU A 303 -7.84 -12.16 -9.89
N ASN A 304 -6.69 -12.19 -9.21
CA ASN A 304 -6.07 -13.40 -8.69
C ASN A 304 -6.40 -13.69 -7.20
N GLN A 305 -7.38 -13.00 -6.62
CA GLN A 305 -7.87 -13.26 -5.27
C GLN A 305 -8.90 -14.41 -5.29
N PRO A 306 -8.80 -15.43 -4.41
CA PRO A 306 -9.85 -16.43 -4.28
C PRO A 306 -11.14 -15.78 -3.74
N PHE A 307 -12.29 -16.11 -4.35
CA PHE A 307 -13.62 -15.71 -3.88
C PHE A 307 -14.00 -16.43 -2.58
#